data_AF-A0A950VHS8-F1
#
_entry.id   AF-A0A950VHS8-F1
#
_cell.length_a   1.000
_cell.length_b   1.000
_cell.length_c   1.000
_cell.angle_alpha   90.00
_cell.angle_beta   90.00
_cell.angle_gamma   90.00
#
_symmetry.space_group_name_H-M   'P 1'
#
loop_
_entity.id
_entity.type
_entity.pdbx_description
1 polymer ?
#
loop_
_entity_poly.entity_id
_entity_poly.type
_entity_poly.pdbx_seq_one_letter_code
_entity_poly.pdbx_strand_id
1 'polypeptide(L)' 'NFLDGTITGKGGVVYNKHQAFCMETQHFPDSIHHPNFPSTVLEPGQTYHQTTIYRFSAK' A
#
# COMPACT_ATOMS: atom_id res chain seq x y z
N ASN A 1 -8.55 4.54 -4.61
CA ASN A 1 -8.06 5.58 -5.53
C ASN A 1 -9.23 6.12 -6.34
N PHE A 2 -9.61 7.38 -6.11
CA PHE A 2 -10.79 8.06 -6.68
C PHE A 2 -10.56 8.51 -8.14
N LEU A 3 -9.92 7.68 -8.95
CA LEU A 3 -9.62 7.99 -10.35
C LEU A 3 -10.89 7.84 -11.18
N ASP A 4 -11.32 8.93 -11.80
CA ASP A 4 -12.59 9.06 -12.51
C ASP A 4 -12.43 9.59 -13.95
N GLY A 5 -11.21 9.64 -14.48
CA GLY A 5 -10.92 10.14 -15.82
C GLY A 5 -10.72 11.65 -15.91
N THR A 6 -10.76 12.38 -14.80
CA THR A 6 -10.45 13.83 -14.77
C THR A 6 -8.95 14.13 -14.80
N ILE A 7 -8.11 13.14 -14.50
CA ILE A 7 -6.66 13.29 -14.42
C ILE A 7 -6.01 12.75 -15.70
N THR A 8 -5.23 13.60 -16.36
CA THR A 8 -4.29 13.18 -17.42
C THR A 8 -2.93 12.93 -16.80
N GLY A 9 -2.47 11.68 -16.88
CA GLY A 9 -1.24 11.20 -16.26
C GLY A 9 -0.05 11.12 -17.20
N LYS A 10 0.91 10.26 -16.83
CA LYS A 10 2.18 10.10 -17.54
C LYS A 10 1.92 9.67 -19.00
N GLY A 11 2.62 10.31 -19.93
CA GLY A 11 2.48 10.02 -21.37
C GLY A 11 1.15 10.47 -21.97
N GLY A 12 0.42 11.39 -21.31
CA GLY A 12 -0.87 11.87 -21.79
C GLY A 12 -2.03 10.88 -21.59
N VAL A 13 -1.82 9.81 -20.83
CA VAL A 13 -2.85 8.79 -20.58
C VAL A 13 -3.84 9.30 -19.55
N VAL A 14 -5.12 9.32 -19.89
CA VAL A 14 -6.20 9.63 -18.95
C VAL A 14 -6.41 8.45 -17.99
N TYR A 15 -6.32 8.72 -16.69
CA TYR A 15 -6.47 7.73 -15.62
C TYR A 15 -7.94 7.50 -15.28
N ASN A 16 -8.51 6.46 -15.87
CA ASN A 16 -9.87 5.99 -15.59
C ASN A 16 -9.91 5.07 -14.37
N LYS A 17 -11.13 4.87 -13.86
CA LYS A 17 -11.41 3.92 -12.78
C LYS A 17 -10.86 2.52 -13.11
N HIS A 18 -10.18 1.92 -12.12
CA HIS A 18 -9.56 0.57 -12.18
C HIS A 18 -8.40 0.36 -13.18
N GLN A 19 -7.82 1.42 -13.76
CA GLN A 19 -6.69 1.27 -14.69
C GLN A 19 -5.36 0.88 -14.03
N ALA A 20 -5.31 0.88 -12.70
CA ALA A 20 -4.17 0.43 -11.94
C ALA A 20 -4.64 -0.28 -10.67
N PHE A 21 -3.72 -0.95 -10.02
CA PHE A 21 -3.90 -1.54 -8.71
C PHE A 21 -2.75 -1.09 -7.80
N CYS A 22 -3.01 -1.12 -6.50
CA CYS A 22 -2.03 -0.80 -5.47
C CYS A 22 -1.70 -2.08 -4.70
N MET A 23 -0.41 -2.31 -4.46
CA MET A 23 0.06 -3.35 -3.56
C MET A 23 0.68 -2.65 -2.36
N GLU A 24 -0.04 -2.65 -1.24
CA GLU A 24 0.32 -1.90 -0.04
C GLU A 24 0.60 -2.90 1.08
N THR A 25 1.86 -3.30 1.21
CA THR A 25 2.29 -4.18 2.30
C THR A 25 2.33 -3.41 3.60
N GLN A 26 1.44 -3.76 4.51
CA GLN A 26 1.29 -3.08 5.80
C GLN A 26 0.65 -4.01 6.83
N HIS A 27 0.58 -3.52 8.07
CA HIS A 27 -0.26 -4.12 9.10
C HIS A 27 -1.74 -3.91 8.76
N PHE A 28 -2.63 -4.57 9.50
CA PHE A 28 -4.05 -4.41 9.25
C PHE A 28 -4.50 -2.96 9.46
N PRO A 29 -5.39 -2.45 8.59
CA PRO A 29 -6.07 -1.20 8.87
C PRO A 29 -6.74 -1.27 10.24
N ASP A 30 -6.67 -0.17 10.98
CA ASP A 30 -7.31 -0.01 12.29
C ASP A 30 -6.74 -0.87 13.43
N SER A 31 -5.53 -1.44 13.28
CA SER A 31 -4.86 -2.26 14.31
C SER A 31 -4.78 -1.64 15.70
N ILE A 32 -4.71 -0.31 15.85
CA ILE A 32 -4.65 0.36 17.16
C ILE A 32 -5.95 0.18 17.96
N HIS A 33 -7.09 0.09 17.29
CA HIS A 33 -8.40 -0.08 17.94
C HIS A 33 -8.81 -1.56 18.09
N HIS A 34 -8.04 -2.48 17.52
CA HIS A 34 -8.32 -3.91 17.52
C HIS A 34 -7.21 -4.69 18.25
N PRO A 35 -7.31 -4.87 19.59
CA PRO A 35 -6.24 -5.47 20.39
C PRO A 35 -5.95 -6.94 20.06
N ASN A 36 -6.82 -7.60 19.30
CA ASN A 36 -6.62 -8.96 18.80
C ASN A 36 -5.83 -9.02 17.48
N PHE A 37 -5.51 -7.88 16.86
CA PHE A 37 -4.61 -7.84 15.69
C PHE A 37 -3.15 -7.81 16.14
N PRO A 38 -2.18 -8.16 15.26
CA PRO A 38 -0.78 -7.93 15.55
C PRO A 38 -0.54 -6.46 15.93
N SER A 39 0.16 -6.25 17.05
CA SER A 39 0.45 -4.89 17.53
C SER A 39 1.26 -4.11 16.50
N THR A 40 0.94 -2.83 16.37
CA THR A 40 1.67 -1.86 15.56
C THR A 40 2.46 -0.86 16.41
N VAL A 41 2.42 -1.03 17.74
CA VAL A 41 3.15 -0.16 18.69
C VAL A 41 4.61 -0.59 18.73
N LEU A 42 5.51 0.40 18.60
CA LEU A 42 6.94 0.25 18.80
C LEU A 42 7.34 0.99 20.08
N GLU A 43 7.87 0.26 21.05
CA GLU A 43 8.29 0.82 22.35
C GLU A 43 9.76 1.31 22.32
N PRO A 44 10.16 2.19 23.25
CA PRO A 44 11.54 2.64 23.35
C PRO A 44 12.55 1.48 23.44
N GLY A 45 13.62 1.56 22.66
CA GLY A 45 14.65 0.52 22.58
C GLY A 45 14.33 -0.65 21.65
N GLN A 46 13.11 -0.73 21.13
CA GLN A 46 12.76 -1.71 20.09
C GLN A 46 13.21 -1.22 18.71
N THR A 47 13.46 -2.16 17.80
CA THR A 47 13.74 -1.88 16.40
C THR A 47 12.60 -2.39 15.55
N TYR A 48 11.98 -1.49 14.80
CA TYR A 48 11.03 -1.85 13.75
C TYR A 48 11.79 -2.27 12.48
N HIS A 49 11.36 -3.37 11.87
CA HIS A 49 11.91 -3.85 10.62
C HIS A 49 10.80 -4.42 9.72
N GLN A 50 10.77 -3.98 8.46
CA GLN A 50 9.85 -4.47 7.44
C GLN A 50 10.56 -4.49 6.09
N THR A 51 10.23 -5.47 5.24
CA THR A 51 10.83 -5.60 3.91
C THR A 51 9.75 -5.97 2.90
N THR A 52 9.75 -5.28 1.76
CA THR A 52 8.86 -5.54 0.63
C THR A 52 9.68 -5.68 -0.63
N ILE A 53 9.49 -6.78 -1.35
CA ILE A 53 10.25 -7.09 -2.56
C ILE A 53 9.28 -7.34 -3.71
N TYR A 54 9.35 -6.51 -4.75
CA TYR A 54 8.68 -6.75 -6.03
C TYR A 54 9.68 -7.36 -7.00
N ARG A 55 9.50 -8.64 -7.34
CA ARG A 55 10.33 -9.36 -8.31
C ARG A 55 9.49 -9.80 -9.49
N PHE A 56 9.90 -9.41 -10.68
CA PHE A 56 9.22 -9.73 -11.93
C PHE A 56 10.08 -10.68 -12.78
N SER A 57 9.43 -11.46 -13.63
CA SER A 57 10.06 -12.30 -14.64
C SER A 57 9.16 -12.37 -15.88
N ALA A 58 9.74 -12.72 -17.02
CA ALA A 58 9.03 -12.98 -18.27
C ALA A 58 9.45 -14.35 -18.82
N LYS A 59 8.62 -14.95 -19.67
CA LYS A 59 8.94 -16.18 -20.38
C LYS A 59 9.76 -15.89 -21.62
#